data_AF-A0A7X7THW3-F1
#
_entry.id   AF-A0A7X7THW3-F1
#
_cell.length_a   1.000
_cell.length_b   1.000
_cell.length_c   1.000
_cell.angle_alpha   90.00
_cell.angle_beta   90.00
_cell.angle_gamma   90.00
#
_symmetry.space_group_name_H-M   'P 1'
#
loop_
_entity.id
_entity.type
_entity.pdbx_description
1 polymer ?
#
loop_
_entity_poly.entity_id
_entity_poly.type
_entity_poly.pdbx_seq_one_letter_code
_entity_poly.pdbx_strand_id
1 'polypeptide(L)'
;MNLASYKNLHSWKITNEEAKELQTQLAGELKFTVLGKLPRLIAGADSAFIRIAGEEHIITVIVVLSFPELEMVEKKFLTNKVTFPYIPALLSFREGPSFIKTWKRLNYEPEIVFFDGQGIAHPRLLGLAAHLGLWIDRPTIGVAKSRLFGVTEHTPIKKGEWYPLFHPEDRRVIGATVCTKDGAAPLFISQGNYITLEDSIRLVLSCTNKQRLPEPTRLAHLLTERVKKDKKTVGTQDPEE
;
A
#
# COMPACT_ATOMS: atom_id res chain seq x y z
N MET A 1 20.86 12.16 -7.75
CA MET A 1 20.46 10.93 -8.49
C MET A 1 19.36 10.27 -7.70
N ASN A 2 18.23 9.94 -8.33
CA ASN A 2 17.17 9.18 -7.66
C ASN A 2 17.64 7.73 -7.47
N LEU A 3 17.51 7.19 -6.25
CA LEU A 3 18.11 5.89 -5.89
C LEU A 3 17.11 4.72 -5.91
N ALA A 4 15.81 4.99 -5.80
CA ALA A 4 14.82 3.94 -5.66
C ALA A 4 14.61 3.14 -6.96
N SER A 5 15.07 1.88 -6.95
CA SER A 5 14.96 0.96 -8.08
C SER A 5 13.52 0.48 -8.33
N TYR A 6 13.21 0.14 -9.59
CA TYR A 6 11.93 -0.47 -9.98
C TYR A 6 12.09 -1.24 -11.31
N LYS A 7 11.20 -2.19 -11.56
CA LYS A 7 11.06 -2.99 -12.79
C LYS A 7 9.96 -2.42 -13.67
N ASN A 8 10.08 -2.60 -14.98
CA ASN A 8 8.98 -2.32 -15.91
C ASN A 8 8.31 -3.64 -16.30
N LEU A 9 7.26 -4.03 -15.58
CA LEU A 9 6.64 -5.34 -15.73
C LEU A 9 5.66 -5.44 -16.90
N HIS A 10 4.89 -4.38 -17.13
CA HIS A 10 3.85 -4.34 -18.16
C HIS A 10 3.42 -2.89 -18.45
N SER A 11 2.64 -2.71 -19.52
CA SER A 11 1.97 -1.44 -19.81
C SER A 11 0.83 -1.17 -18.82
N TRP A 12 0.63 0.08 -18.41
CA TRP A 12 -0.56 0.51 -17.67
C TRP A 12 -1.75 0.83 -18.59
N LYS A 13 -1.51 0.98 -19.90
CA LYS A 13 -2.57 1.15 -20.91
C LYS A 13 -3.08 -0.24 -21.30
N ILE A 14 -4.08 -0.71 -20.58
CA ILE A 14 -4.72 -2.02 -20.77
C ILE A 14 -6.22 -1.90 -20.51
N THR A 15 -6.98 -2.84 -21.08
CA THR A 15 -8.40 -3.02 -20.83
C THR A 15 -8.65 -3.71 -19.49
N ASN A 16 -9.91 -3.73 -19.05
CA ASN A 16 -10.29 -4.35 -17.78
C ASN A 16 -10.11 -5.88 -17.80
N GLU A 17 -10.30 -6.53 -18.94
CA GLU A 17 -10.13 -7.98 -19.05
C GLU A 17 -8.65 -8.35 -19.05
N GLU A 18 -7.82 -7.65 -19.84
CA GLU A 18 -6.35 -7.79 -19.79
C GLU A 18 -5.80 -7.56 -18.38
N ALA A 19 -6.34 -6.58 -17.65
CA ALA A 19 -5.95 -6.29 -16.27
C ALA A 19 -6.24 -7.47 -15.31
N LYS A 20 -7.37 -8.17 -15.48
CA LYS A 20 -7.72 -9.34 -14.65
C LYS A 20 -6.86 -10.56 -15.00
N GLU A 21 -6.62 -10.78 -16.29
CA GLU A 21 -5.74 -11.86 -16.76
C GLU A 21 -4.33 -11.67 -16.23
N LEU A 22 -3.80 -10.46 -16.36
CA LEU A 22 -2.48 -10.09 -15.85
C LEU A 22 -2.40 -10.23 -14.33
N GLN A 23 -3.45 -9.88 -13.58
CA GLN A 23 -3.48 -10.12 -12.13
C GLN A 23 -3.31 -11.60 -11.78
N THR A 24 -3.99 -12.48 -12.52
CA THR A 24 -3.90 -13.93 -12.32
C THR A 24 -2.50 -14.45 -12.64
N GLN A 25 -1.90 -13.98 -13.73
CA GLN A 25 -0.54 -14.34 -14.13
C GLN A 25 0.49 -13.90 -13.07
N LEU A 26 0.50 -12.60 -12.74
CA LEU A 26 1.48 -12.01 -11.83
C LEU A 26 1.34 -12.51 -10.38
N ALA A 27 0.16 -12.99 -9.97
CA ALA A 27 -0.01 -13.62 -8.67
C ALA A 27 0.90 -14.84 -8.49
N GLY A 28 1.22 -15.56 -9.57
CA GLY A 28 2.15 -16.70 -9.56
C GLY A 28 3.62 -16.31 -9.40
N GLU A 29 3.97 -15.03 -9.55
CA GLU A 29 5.34 -14.53 -9.42
C GLU A 29 5.67 -14.04 -8.00
N LEU A 30 4.65 -13.91 -7.14
CA LEU A 30 4.82 -13.48 -5.76
C LEU A 30 5.68 -14.46 -4.96
N LYS A 31 6.55 -13.91 -4.12
CA LYS A 31 7.41 -14.69 -3.23
C LYS A 31 7.13 -14.29 -1.79
N PHE A 32 7.05 -15.26 -0.89
CA PHE A 32 6.81 -15.00 0.53
C PHE A 32 8.00 -15.55 1.32
N THR A 33 8.86 -14.65 1.77
CA THR A 33 10.14 -14.97 2.41
C THR A 33 10.24 -14.32 3.77
N VAL A 34 10.83 -15.02 4.74
CA VAL A 34 11.10 -14.46 6.07
C VAL A 34 12.08 -13.30 5.95
N LEU A 35 11.84 -12.20 6.67
CA LEU A 35 12.77 -11.09 6.74
C LEU A 35 14.01 -11.47 7.55
N GLY A 36 15.14 -11.63 6.86
CA GLY A 36 16.40 -12.02 7.51
C GLY A 36 17.02 -10.95 8.41
N LYS A 37 16.67 -9.67 8.23
CA LYS A 37 17.13 -8.55 9.06
C LYS A 37 16.02 -7.50 9.21
N LEU A 38 16.07 -6.72 10.29
CA LEU A 38 15.19 -5.56 10.44
C LEU A 38 15.53 -4.49 9.41
N PRO A 39 14.53 -3.83 8.80
CA PRO A 39 14.77 -2.71 7.90
C PRO A 39 15.29 -1.51 8.69
N ARG A 40 16.16 -0.70 8.09
CA ARG A 40 16.57 0.61 8.63
C ARG A 40 15.66 1.72 8.11
N LEU A 41 15.15 1.56 6.90
CA LEU A 41 14.24 2.49 6.25
C LEU A 41 12.97 1.77 5.81
N ILE A 42 11.83 2.33 6.19
CA ILE A 42 10.50 1.84 5.80
C ILE A 42 9.74 2.96 5.12
N ALA A 43 8.82 2.64 4.22
CA ALA A 43 7.98 3.62 3.57
C ALA A 43 6.49 3.37 3.77
N GLY A 44 5.71 4.44 3.75
CA GLY A 44 4.26 4.41 3.70
C GLY A 44 3.78 5.11 2.45
N ALA A 45 2.81 4.51 1.76
CA ALA A 45 2.18 5.09 0.59
C ALA A 45 0.66 5.19 0.77
N ASP A 46 0.10 6.32 0.38
CA ASP A 46 -1.34 6.56 0.32
C ASP A 46 -1.68 7.42 -0.91
N SER A 47 -2.91 7.28 -1.40
CA SER A 47 -3.43 8.05 -2.52
C SER A 47 -4.78 8.66 -2.19
N ALA A 48 -5.07 9.83 -2.76
CA ALA A 48 -6.41 10.40 -2.74
C ALA A 48 -6.81 10.93 -4.11
N PHE A 49 -8.10 10.83 -4.40
CA PHE A 49 -8.70 11.35 -5.62
C PHE A 49 -9.29 12.74 -5.40
N ILE A 50 -9.10 13.61 -6.39
CA ILE A 50 -9.64 14.97 -6.43
C ILE A 50 -10.13 15.30 -7.84
N ARG A 51 -10.98 16.32 -7.97
CA ARG A 51 -11.34 16.88 -9.28
C ARG A 51 -10.73 18.27 -9.42
N ILE A 52 -10.02 18.49 -10.52
CA ILE A 52 -9.43 19.78 -10.91
C ILE A 52 -9.97 20.10 -12.30
N ALA A 53 -10.61 21.26 -12.46
CA ALA A 53 -11.19 21.70 -13.74
C ALA A 53 -12.09 20.64 -14.42
N GLY A 54 -12.86 19.89 -13.64
CA GLY A 54 -13.76 18.84 -14.14
C GLY A 54 -13.11 17.47 -14.38
N GLU A 55 -11.78 17.38 -14.36
CA GLU A 55 -11.03 16.14 -14.58
C GLU A 55 -10.61 15.47 -13.26
N GLU A 56 -10.67 14.13 -13.24
CA GLU A 56 -10.23 13.35 -12.09
C GLU A 56 -8.71 13.24 -12.03
N HIS A 57 -8.15 13.59 -10.87
CA HIS A 57 -6.74 13.51 -10.56
C HIS A 57 -6.52 12.64 -9.33
N ILE A 58 -5.34 12.06 -9.25
CA ILE A 58 -4.83 11.30 -8.11
C ILE A 58 -3.64 12.04 -7.52
N ILE A 59 -3.69 12.27 -6.22
CA ILE A 59 -2.55 12.65 -5.40
C ILE A 59 -1.97 11.36 -4.85
N THR A 60 -0.70 11.09 -5.09
CA THR A 60 0.01 10.00 -4.43
C THR A 60 1.10 10.57 -3.55
N VAL A 61 1.18 10.06 -2.32
CA VAL A 61 2.16 10.44 -1.33
C VAL A 61 2.97 9.21 -0.94
N ILE A 62 4.29 9.39 -0.82
CA ILE A 62 5.19 8.42 -0.22
C ILE A 62 5.98 9.13 0.88
N VAL A 63 5.97 8.56 2.08
CA VAL A 63 6.81 8.98 3.20
C VAL A 63 7.81 7.88 3.51
N VAL A 64 9.05 8.26 3.83
CA VAL A 64 10.11 7.34 4.25
C VAL A 64 10.46 7.67 5.70
N LEU A 65 10.49 6.64 6.54
CA LEU A 65 10.81 6.74 7.96
C LEU A 65 12.05 5.91 8.30
N SER A 66 12.82 6.36 9.29
CA SER A 66 13.77 5.50 10.00
C SER A 66 13.03 4.41 10.79
N PHE A 67 13.69 3.28 11.00
CA PHE A 67 13.19 2.20 11.85
C PHE A 67 14.31 1.69 12.76
N PRO A 68 14.04 1.52 14.07
CA PRO A 68 12.73 1.52 14.73
C PRO A 68 12.18 2.87 15.19
N GLU A 69 12.88 3.98 14.98
CA GLU A 69 12.53 5.29 15.58
C GLU A 69 11.27 5.94 14.98
N LEU A 70 10.89 5.54 13.75
CA LEU A 70 9.73 6.05 13.01
C LEU A 70 9.80 7.56 12.71
N GLU A 71 11.01 8.11 12.60
CA GLU A 71 11.22 9.52 12.25
C GLU A 71 11.17 9.69 10.73
N MET A 72 10.40 10.67 10.24
CA MET A 72 10.28 10.93 8.81
C MET A 72 11.57 11.55 8.26
N VAL A 73 12.25 10.82 7.39
CA VAL A 73 13.49 11.26 6.74
C VAL A 73 13.26 11.80 5.32
N GLU A 74 12.17 11.40 4.67
CA GLU A 74 11.79 11.92 3.35
C GLU A 74 10.27 11.88 3.15
N LYS A 75 9.77 12.82 2.34
CA LYS A 75 8.41 12.77 1.78
C LYS A 75 8.43 13.22 0.32
N LYS A 76 7.67 12.54 -0.52
CA LYS A 76 7.44 12.92 -1.92
C LYS A 76 5.95 12.81 -2.22
N PHE A 77 5.46 13.69 -3.06
CA PHE A 77 4.10 13.59 -3.58
C PHE A 77 4.06 14.06 -5.03
N LEU A 78 3.04 13.59 -5.76
CA LEU A 78 2.71 14.04 -7.09
C LEU A 78 1.19 14.09 -7.26
N THR A 79 0.74 15.00 -8.11
CA THR A 79 -0.63 15.01 -8.62
C THR A 79 -0.60 14.63 -10.09
N ASN A 80 -1.36 13.60 -10.49
CA ASN A 80 -1.44 13.15 -11.86
C ASN A 80 -2.89 12.98 -12.31
N LYS A 81 -3.15 13.11 -13.61
CA LYS A 81 -4.46 12.75 -14.18
C LYS A 81 -4.71 11.25 -14.00
N VAL A 82 -5.92 10.88 -13.61
CA VAL A 82 -6.35 9.49 -13.58
C VAL A 82 -6.62 9.03 -15.01
N THR A 83 -6.08 7.87 -15.39
CA THR A 83 -6.21 7.32 -16.74
C THR A 83 -6.94 5.97 -16.79
N PHE A 84 -7.22 5.39 -15.61
CA PHE A 84 -7.92 4.11 -15.48
C PHE A 84 -9.21 4.27 -14.65
N PRO A 85 -10.35 3.71 -15.08
CA PRO A 85 -11.62 3.86 -14.39
C PRO A 85 -11.62 3.20 -13.01
N TYR A 86 -12.53 3.61 -12.12
CA TYR A 86 -12.71 2.93 -10.84
C TYR A 86 -13.44 1.62 -11.05
N ILE A 87 -12.73 0.50 -10.85
CA ILE A 87 -13.29 -0.84 -10.92
C ILE A 87 -12.85 -1.60 -9.66
N PRO A 88 -13.80 -2.15 -8.87
CA PRO A 88 -13.47 -2.96 -7.71
C PRO A 88 -12.46 -4.06 -8.05
N ALA A 89 -11.49 -4.27 -7.16
CA ALA A 89 -10.40 -5.23 -7.35
C ALA A 89 -9.40 -4.92 -8.52
N LEU A 90 -9.47 -3.73 -9.14
CA LEU A 90 -8.48 -3.23 -10.12
C LEU A 90 -7.81 -1.90 -9.68
N LEU A 91 -7.87 -1.58 -8.39
CA LEU A 91 -7.33 -0.32 -7.84
C LEU A 91 -5.84 -0.11 -8.18
N SER A 92 -5.06 -1.19 -8.23
CA SER A 92 -3.62 -1.12 -8.52
C SER A 92 -3.31 -0.56 -9.91
N PHE A 93 -4.17 -0.76 -10.92
CA PHE A 93 -4.01 -0.16 -12.25
C PHE A 93 -4.34 1.32 -12.28
N ARG A 94 -5.20 1.76 -11.36
CA ARG A 94 -5.60 3.15 -11.20
C ARG A 94 -4.57 3.97 -10.42
N GLU A 95 -3.92 3.38 -9.41
CA GLU A 95 -2.96 4.07 -8.55
C GLU A 95 -1.49 3.84 -8.95
N GLY A 96 -1.19 2.66 -9.48
CA GLY A 96 0.17 2.23 -9.80
C GLY A 96 0.98 3.20 -10.67
N PRO A 97 0.43 3.77 -11.76
CA PRO A 97 1.16 4.74 -12.57
C PRO A 97 1.63 5.97 -11.77
N SER A 98 0.78 6.50 -10.89
CA SER A 98 1.07 7.66 -10.05
C SER A 98 2.07 7.31 -8.94
N PHE A 99 1.89 6.13 -8.33
CA PHE A 99 2.85 5.61 -7.36
C PHE A 99 4.25 5.45 -7.96
N ILE A 100 4.40 4.78 -9.11
CA ILE A 100 5.71 4.57 -9.74
C ILE A 100 6.37 5.89 -10.13
N LYS A 101 5.61 6.88 -10.60
CA LYS A 101 6.14 8.23 -10.85
C LYS A 101 6.64 8.91 -9.57
N THR A 102 5.92 8.74 -8.46
CA THR A 102 6.29 9.31 -7.16
C THR A 102 7.49 8.60 -6.56
N TRP A 103 7.53 7.26 -6.64
CA TRP A 103 8.63 6.41 -6.20
C TRP A 103 9.96 6.78 -6.84
N LYS A 104 9.95 7.05 -8.15
CA LYS A 104 11.15 7.50 -8.89
C LYS A 104 11.74 8.81 -8.38
N ARG A 105 11.04 9.60 -7.57
CA ARG A 105 11.55 10.87 -7.00
C ARG A 105 12.19 10.70 -5.63
N LEU A 106 12.20 9.49 -5.07
CA LEU A 106 12.81 9.20 -3.79
C LEU A 106 14.34 9.27 -3.89
N ASN A 107 14.94 9.90 -2.88
CA ASN A 107 16.38 9.96 -2.69
C ASN A 107 16.85 8.85 -1.74
N TYR A 108 15.96 8.28 -0.95
CA TYR A 108 16.23 7.10 -0.12
C TYR A 108 15.62 5.84 -0.74
N GLU A 109 16.25 4.71 -0.44
CA GLU A 109 15.77 3.39 -0.86
C GLU A 109 15.20 2.64 0.36
N PRO A 110 13.88 2.74 0.62
CA PRO A 110 13.27 2.00 1.72
C PRO A 110 13.31 0.49 1.45
N GLU A 111 13.59 -0.28 2.50
CA GLU A 111 13.74 -1.74 2.45
C GLU A 111 12.37 -2.45 2.48
N ILE A 112 11.31 -1.76 2.88
CA ILE A 112 9.93 -2.26 2.89
C ILE A 112 8.92 -1.13 2.69
N VAL A 113 7.79 -1.42 2.05
CA VAL A 113 6.73 -0.43 1.80
C VAL A 113 5.36 -0.91 2.33
N PHE A 114 4.68 -0.05 3.07
CA PHE A 114 3.33 -0.25 3.58
C PHE A 114 2.36 0.54 2.69
N PHE A 115 1.31 -0.12 2.20
CA PHE A 115 0.28 0.50 1.37
C PHE A 115 -1.06 0.55 2.12
N ASP A 116 -1.78 1.67 2.01
CA ASP A 116 -3.20 1.73 2.39
C ASP A 116 -4.05 0.98 1.36
N GLY A 117 -4.12 -0.34 1.53
CA GLY A 117 -4.74 -1.23 0.55
C GLY A 117 -4.43 -2.69 0.84
N GLN A 118 -4.95 -3.58 0.01
CA GLN A 118 -4.75 -5.02 0.17
C GLN A 118 -3.47 -5.49 -0.53
N GLY A 119 -2.84 -6.53 0.00
CA GLY A 119 -1.88 -7.38 -0.68
C GLY A 119 -2.59 -8.60 -1.28
N ILE A 120 -2.25 -9.81 -0.84
CA ILE A 120 -2.88 -11.05 -1.33
C ILE A 120 -4.30 -11.29 -0.83
N ALA A 121 -4.81 -10.49 0.13
CA ALA A 121 -6.21 -10.50 0.55
C ALA A 121 -7.12 -9.89 -0.53
N HIS A 122 -7.17 -10.55 -1.68
CA HIS A 122 -7.72 -10.06 -2.94
C HIS A 122 -8.29 -11.22 -3.76
N PRO A 123 -9.38 -11.05 -4.54
CA PRO A 123 -10.01 -12.15 -5.29
C PRO A 123 -9.09 -12.89 -6.26
N ARG A 124 -8.06 -12.20 -6.77
CA ARG A 124 -7.03 -12.75 -7.67
C ARG A 124 -5.65 -12.82 -7.02
N LEU A 125 -5.59 -12.74 -5.69
CA LEU A 125 -4.35 -12.71 -4.89
C LEU A 125 -3.35 -11.58 -5.23
N LEU A 126 -3.70 -10.67 -6.14
CA LEU A 126 -2.87 -9.54 -6.55
C LEU A 126 -3.54 -8.19 -6.28
N GLY A 127 -3.61 -7.80 -5.01
CA GLY A 127 -4.01 -6.46 -4.59
C GLY A 127 -2.94 -5.39 -4.84
N LEU A 128 -3.18 -4.17 -4.36
CA LEU A 128 -2.28 -3.01 -4.51
C LEU A 128 -0.86 -3.30 -4.04
N ALA A 129 -0.70 -3.77 -2.79
CA ALA A 129 0.61 -3.99 -2.20
C ALA A 129 1.38 -5.12 -2.91
N ALA A 130 0.68 -6.19 -3.31
CA ALA A 130 1.26 -7.33 -4.01
C ALA A 130 1.72 -6.93 -5.41
N HIS A 131 0.84 -6.25 -6.16
CA HIS A 131 1.15 -5.78 -7.49
C HIS A 131 2.34 -4.81 -7.50
N LEU A 132 2.30 -3.78 -6.65
CA LEU A 132 3.37 -2.79 -6.60
C LEU A 132 4.66 -3.35 -6.00
N GLY A 133 4.58 -4.36 -5.14
CA GLY A 133 5.76 -5.09 -4.63
C GLY A 133 6.54 -5.83 -5.72
N LEU A 134 5.87 -6.32 -6.76
CA LEU A 134 6.57 -6.85 -7.95
C LEU A 134 7.26 -5.73 -8.72
N TRP A 135 6.58 -4.59 -8.90
CA TRP A 135 7.12 -3.45 -9.64
C TRP A 135 8.36 -2.86 -8.97
N ILE A 136 8.37 -2.69 -7.65
CA ILE A 136 9.53 -2.10 -6.95
C ILE A 136 10.57 -3.15 -6.52
N ASP A 137 10.27 -4.44 -6.68
CA ASP A 137 11.14 -5.55 -6.27
C ASP A 137 11.59 -5.45 -4.80
N ARG A 138 10.63 -5.16 -3.91
CA ARG A 138 10.86 -4.99 -2.46
C ARG A 138 9.76 -5.70 -1.66
N PRO A 139 10.06 -6.03 -0.39
CA PRO A 139 9.04 -6.37 0.59
C PRO A 139 7.91 -5.33 0.64
N THR A 140 6.66 -5.79 0.60
CA THR A 140 5.49 -4.91 0.70
C THR A 140 4.40 -5.49 1.58
N ILE A 141 3.68 -4.63 2.29
CA ILE A 141 2.59 -5.00 3.17
C ILE A 141 1.33 -4.22 2.78
N GLY A 142 0.22 -4.92 2.62
CA GLY A 142 -1.10 -4.31 2.55
C GLY A 142 -1.66 -4.05 3.95
N VAL A 143 -2.01 -2.81 4.23
CA VAL A 143 -2.64 -2.36 5.49
C VAL A 143 -4.00 -1.75 5.16
N ALA A 144 -5.05 -2.55 5.21
CA ALA A 144 -6.39 -2.09 4.84
C ALA A 144 -7.27 -1.79 6.06
N LYS A 145 -8.05 -0.70 5.96
CA LYS A 145 -9.02 -0.27 6.98
C LYS A 145 -10.31 -1.10 6.98
N SER A 146 -10.60 -1.79 5.88
CA SER A 146 -11.79 -2.61 5.66
C SER A 146 -11.45 -3.87 4.84
N ARG A 147 -12.31 -4.88 4.93
CA ARG A 147 -12.16 -6.15 4.22
C ARG A 147 -12.60 -6.00 2.77
N LEU A 148 -11.71 -6.31 1.82
CA LEU A 148 -12.07 -6.46 0.41
C LEU A 148 -12.51 -7.89 0.09
N PHE A 149 -11.76 -8.87 0.58
CA PHE A 149 -11.91 -10.29 0.26
C PHE A 149 -11.46 -11.15 1.44
N GLY A 150 -11.86 -12.43 1.43
CA GLY A 150 -11.58 -13.37 2.51
C GLY A 150 -12.64 -13.39 3.61
N VAL A 151 -12.56 -14.42 4.47
CA VAL A 151 -13.47 -14.66 5.59
C VAL A 151 -12.67 -14.91 6.87
N THR A 152 -13.20 -14.46 7.99
CA THR A 152 -12.66 -14.72 9.34
C THR A 152 -13.84 -14.96 10.27
N GLU A 153 -13.68 -15.88 11.21
CA GLU A 153 -14.71 -16.24 12.20
C GLU A 153 -14.61 -15.40 13.48
N HIS A 154 -13.47 -14.74 13.67
CA HIS A 154 -13.18 -13.97 14.87
C HIS A 154 -12.75 -12.54 14.53
N THR A 155 -13.04 -11.63 15.46
CA THR A 155 -12.60 -10.23 15.44
C THR A 155 -11.71 -10.00 16.66
N PRO A 156 -10.43 -9.63 16.48
CA PRO A 156 -9.54 -9.37 17.60
C PRO A 156 -9.94 -8.07 18.30
N ILE A 157 -9.84 -8.04 19.63
CA ILE A 157 -10.31 -6.91 20.45
C ILE A 157 -9.19 -6.26 21.24
N LYS A 158 -8.12 -6.98 21.58
CA LYS A 158 -6.93 -6.43 22.27
C LYS A 158 -5.78 -6.22 21.32
N LYS A 159 -5.01 -5.16 21.52
CA LYS A 159 -3.82 -4.83 20.74
C LYS A 159 -2.87 -6.03 20.71
N GLY A 160 -2.45 -6.41 19.50
CA GLY A 160 -1.60 -7.56 19.26
C GLY A 160 -2.35 -8.86 18.99
N GLU A 161 -3.64 -8.95 19.32
CA GLU A 161 -4.47 -10.08 18.89
C GLU A 161 -4.71 -10.02 17.39
N TRP A 162 -4.68 -11.19 16.76
CA TRP A 162 -5.01 -11.34 15.36
C TRP A 162 -5.61 -12.71 15.08
N TYR A 163 -6.40 -12.79 14.01
CA TYR A 163 -6.95 -14.04 13.50
C TYR A 163 -6.71 -14.15 12.00
N PRO A 164 -6.46 -15.37 11.49
CA PRO A 164 -6.23 -15.58 10.06
C PRO A 164 -7.46 -15.18 9.24
N LEU A 165 -7.19 -14.60 8.07
CA LEU A 165 -8.16 -14.34 7.03
C LEU A 165 -8.00 -15.41 5.96
N PHE A 166 -9.08 -16.15 5.68
CA PHE A 166 -9.06 -17.29 4.76
C PHE A 166 -9.67 -16.94 3.42
N HIS A 167 -9.15 -17.54 2.35
CA HIS A 167 -9.79 -17.55 1.05
C HIS A 167 -11.16 -18.25 1.19
N PRO A 168 -12.27 -17.68 0.66
CA PRO A 168 -13.61 -18.22 0.87
C PRO A 168 -13.80 -19.63 0.30
N GLU A 169 -13.11 -19.95 -0.79
CA GLU A 169 -13.26 -21.23 -1.52
C GLU A 169 -12.32 -22.31 -0.97
N ASP A 170 -11.00 -22.16 -1.15
CA ASP A 170 -10.00 -23.18 -0.78
C ASP A 170 -9.48 -23.09 0.67
N ARG A 171 -9.97 -22.12 1.46
CA ARG A 171 -9.60 -21.92 2.87
C ARG A 171 -8.11 -21.68 3.14
N ARG A 172 -7.28 -21.36 2.14
CA ARG A 172 -5.88 -20.96 2.38
C ARG A 172 -5.82 -19.62 3.11
N VAL A 173 -4.79 -19.40 3.91
CA VAL A 173 -4.57 -18.12 4.59
C VAL A 173 -4.10 -17.06 3.58
N ILE A 174 -4.79 -15.92 3.53
CA ILE A 174 -4.51 -14.80 2.61
C ILE A 174 -4.26 -13.47 3.35
N GLY A 175 -4.15 -13.52 4.66
CA GLY A 175 -3.92 -12.36 5.51
C GLY A 175 -4.36 -12.61 6.94
N ALA A 176 -4.53 -11.54 7.70
CA ALA A 176 -5.05 -11.56 9.06
C ALA A 176 -5.90 -10.31 9.33
N THR A 177 -6.89 -10.48 10.20
CA THR A 177 -7.50 -9.36 10.92
C THR A 177 -6.67 -9.11 12.19
N VAL A 178 -6.20 -7.89 12.40
CA VAL A 178 -5.24 -7.53 13.46
C VAL A 178 -5.77 -6.35 14.26
N CYS A 179 -5.85 -6.49 15.58
CA CYS A 179 -6.13 -5.36 16.45
C CYS A 179 -4.82 -4.63 16.76
N THR A 180 -4.70 -3.39 16.30
CA THR A 180 -3.53 -2.54 16.52
C THR A 180 -3.73 -1.51 17.63
N LYS A 181 -4.98 -1.34 18.08
CA LYS A 181 -5.38 -0.42 19.14
C LYS A 181 -6.66 -0.91 19.81
N ASP A 182 -6.61 -1.05 21.13
CA ASP A 182 -7.77 -1.43 21.94
C ASP A 182 -8.98 -0.54 21.66
N GLY A 183 -10.15 -1.16 21.51
CA GLY A 183 -11.41 -0.48 21.24
C GLY A 183 -11.54 0.13 19.84
N ALA A 184 -10.54 0.00 18.97
CA ALA A 184 -10.64 0.40 17.56
C ALA A 184 -11.01 -0.80 16.68
N ALA A 185 -11.65 -0.53 15.53
CA ALA A 185 -11.85 -1.56 14.52
C ALA A 185 -10.50 -2.14 14.06
N PRO A 186 -10.39 -3.46 13.84
CA PRO A 186 -9.14 -4.07 13.41
C PRO A 186 -8.72 -3.59 12.02
N LEU A 187 -7.47 -3.87 11.67
CA LEU A 187 -6.93 -3.72 10.32
C LEU A 187 -6.86 -5.08 9.64
N PHE A 188 -6.96 -5.08 8.32
CA PHE A 188 -6.76 -6.26 7.50
C PHE A 188 -5.35 -6.19 6.92
N ILE A 189 -4.47 -7.07 7.41
CA ILE A 189 -3.06 -7.12 7.04
C ILE A 189 -2.87 -8.29 6.10
N SER A 190 -2.24 -8.05 4.95
CA SER A 190 -1.89 -9.10 4.00
C SER A 190 -0.53 -8.85 3.38
N GLN A 191 0.15 -9.94 3.08
CA GLN A 191 1.44 -9.91 2.40
C GLN A 191 1.26 -9.27 1.03
N GLY A 192 2.18 -8.39 0.65
CA GLY A 192 2.31 -7.94 -0.72
C GLY A 192 3.24 -8.88 -1.49
N ASN A 193 4.53 -8.60 -1.43
CA ASN A 193 5.59 -9.43 -2.01
C ASN A 193 6.79 -9.50 -1.03
N TYR A 194 7.68 -10.48 -1.20
CA TYR A 194 8.90 -10.74 -0.42
C TYR A 194 8.77 -10.70 1.12
N ILE A 195 7.60 -11.05 1.66
CA ILE A 195 7.36 -11.04 3.11
C ILE A 195 6.37 -12.11 3.53
N THR A 196 6.54 -12.69 4.72
CA THR A 196 5.57 -13.61 5.33
C THR A 196 4.41 -12.87 6.01
N LEU A 197 3.35 -13.59 6.39
CA LEU A 197 2.24 -12.99 7.15
C LEU A 197 2.72 -12.53 8.52
N GLU A 198 3.49 -13.37 9.19
CA GLU A 198 3.99 -13.17 10.53
C GLU A 198 4.88 -11.93 10.60
N ASP A 199 5.80 -11.76 9.65
CA ASP A 199 6.63 -10.56 9.56
C ASP A 199 5.81 -9.32 9.21
N SER A 200 4.80 -9.46 8.36
CA SER A 200 3.87 -8.35 8.04
C SER A 200 3.15 -7.87 9.30
N ILE A 201 2.58 -8.78 10.09
CA ILE A 201 1.87 -8.46 11.34
C ILE A 201 2.83 -7.86 12.36
N ARG A 202 4.01 -8.47 12.55
CA ARG A 202 5.03 -8.00 13.50
C ARG A 202 5.47 -6.58 13.19
N LEU A 203 5.77 -6.28 11.92
CA LEU A 203 6.18 -4.94 11.52
C LEU A 203 5.04 -3.93 11.62
N VAL A 204 3.81 -4.28 11.23
CA VAL A 204 2.64 -3.42 11.43
C VAL A 204 2.47 -3.07 12.90
N LEU A 205 2.50 -4.06 13.80
CA LEU A 205 2.36 -3.84 15.25
C LEU A 205 3.52 -2.97 15.79
N SER A 206 4.75 -3.22 15.35
CA SER A 206 5.93 -2.42 15.74
C SER A 206 5.84 -0.96 15.26
N CYS A 207 5.11 -0.71 14.17
CA CYS A 207 4.86 0.63 13.65
C CYS A 207 3.60 1.28 14.24
N THR A 208 2.87 0.62 15.15
CA THR A 208 1.64 1.15 15.76
C THR A 208 1.91 1.61 17.19
N ASN A 209 1.98 2.94 17.36
CA ASN A 209 2.12 3.57 18.68
C ASN A 209 0.74 3.80 19.32
N LYS A 210 0.33 5.07 19.48
CA LYS A 210 -0.94 5.49 20.11
C LYS A 210 -2.15 5.44 19.14
N GLN A 211 -1.88 5.22 17.86
CA GLN A 211 -2.84 5.34 16.77
C GLN A 211 -3.20 3.96 16.19
N ARG A 212 -4.39 3.87 15.60
CA ARG A 212 -4.87 2.63 14.95
C ARG A 212 -4.01 2.25 13.75
N LEU A 213 -3.70 3.22 12.87
CA LEU A 213 -2.88 2.98 11.69
C LEU A 213 -1.38 2.97 12.05
N PRO A 214 -0.56 2.12 11.42
CA PRO A 214 0.88 2.18 11.58
C PRO A 214 1.42 3.52 11.06
N GLU A 215 2.47 4.05 11.69
CA GLU A 215 3.04 5.37 11.41
C GLU A 215 3.31 5.62 9.91
N PRO A 216 3.87 4.68 9.11
CA PRO A 216 4.07 4.89 7.68
C PRO A 216 2.78 5.26 6.93
N THR A 217 1.72 4.45 7.02
CA THR A 217 0.46 4.73 6.29
C THR A 217 -0.33 5.86 6.93
N ARG A 218 -0.23 6.03 8.26
CA ARG A 218 -0.86 7.15 8.97
C ARG A 218 -0.28 8.49 8.49
N LEU A 219 1.04 8.61 8.42
CA LEU A 219 1.72 9.84 8.00
C LEU A 219 1.51 10.11 6.51
N ALA A 220 1.55 9.08 5.66
CA ALA A 220 1.17 9.20 4.25
C ALA A 220 -0.26 9.76 4.12
N HIS A 221 -1.22 9.17 4.85
CA HIS A 221 -2.62 9.60 4.82
C HIS A 221 -2.83 11.06 5.26
N LEU A 222 -2.22 11.47 6.37
CA LEU A 222 -2.32 12.85 6.83
C LEU A 222 -1.74 13.84 5.82
N LEU A 223 -0.62 13.49 5.19
CA LEU A 223 0.01 14.33 4.18
C LEU A 223 -0.84 14.38 2.90
N THR A 224 -1.44 13.26 2.48
CA THR A 224 -2.37 13.21 1.36
C THR A 224 -3.57 14.12 1.58
N GLU A 225 -4.20 14.06 2.77
CA GLU A 225 -5.32 14.94 3.11
C GLU A 225 -4.93 16.41 3.21
N ARG A 226 -3.69 16.73 3.62
CA ARG A 226 -3.15 18.10 3.58
C ARG A 226 -2.98 18.60 2.15
N VAL A 227 -2.29 17.85 1.29
CA VAL A 227 -2.07 18.22 -0.12
C VAL A 227 -3.41 18.40 -0.86
N LYS A 228 -4.37 17.52 -0.59
CA LYS A 228 -5.73 17.60 -1.13
C LYS A 228 -6.47 18.85 -0.72
N LYS A 229 -6.29 19.34 0.51
CA LYS A 229 -6.86 20.63 0.95
C LYS A 229 -6.18 21.79 0.23
N ASP A 230 -4.85 21.80 0.18
CA ASP A 230 -4.07 22.88 -0.44
C ASP A 230 -4.41 23.04 -1.93
N LYS A 231 -4.56 21.94 -2.69
CA LYS A 231 -4.95 21.97 -4.12
C LYS A 231 -6.41 22.37 -4.37
N LYS A 232 -7.30 22.21 -3.38
CA LYS A 232 -8.67 22.76 -3.46
C LYS A 232 -8.68 24.26 -3.21
N THR A 233 -7.75 24.76 -2.41
CA THR A 233 -7.63 26.18 -2.05
C THR A 233 -6.83 26.96 -3.09
N VAL A 234 -5.88 26.33 -3.76
CA VAL A 234 -4.98 26.97 -4.74
C VAL A 234 -4.99 26.16 -6.04
N GLY A 235 -5.56 26.71 -7.10
CA GLY A 235 -5.56 26.11 -8.44
C GLY A 235 -4.19 26.15 -9.13
N THR A 236 -3.10 25.74 -8.47
CA THR A 236 -1.74 25.84 -9.01
C THR A 236 -0.96 24.52 -8.95
N GLN A 237 -0.24 24.28 -10.04
CA GLN A 237 0.76 23.23 -10.23
C GLN A 237 1.92 23.39 -9.22
N ASP A 238 2.61 22.29 -8.94
CA ASP A 238 3.73 22.25 -7.99
C ASP A 238 4.85 23.23 -8.39
N PRO A 239 5.60 23.79 -7.42
CA PRO A 239 6.90 24.36 -7.69
C PRO A 239 7.87 23.19 -7.96
N GLU A 240 8.21 22.98 -9.23
CA GLU A 240 9.43 22.25 -9.59
C GLU A 240 10.59 23.24 -9.61
N GLU A 241 11.59 22.97 -8.77
CA GLU A 241 13.03 23.02 -9.09
C GLU A 241 13.77 22.05 -8.16
#